data_AF-A0A9P4M2V5-F1
#
_entry.id   AF-A0A9P4M2V5-F1
#
_cell.length_a   1.000
_cell.length_b   1.000
_cell.length_c   1.000
_cell.angle_alpha   90.00
_cell.angle_beta   90.00
_cell.angle_gamma   90.00
#
_symmetry.space_group_name_H-M   'P 1'
#
loop_
_entity.id
_entity.type
_entity.pdbx_description
1 polymer ?
#
loop_
_entity_poly.entity_id
_entity_poly.type
_entity_poly.pdbx_seq_one_letter_code
_entity_poly.pdbx_strand_id
1 'polypeptide(L)'
;MTPTNATIESIPSELGWMPSPNYRGTMDIIWPCVSTLALCSWSMLHLNLPAPGDGYAAHLFRKCRWLGLSILAPELTMLCAFAQRASAKHSVEEMKDLGYPQWTISHGFYADSGGFVLCCEGGYSPFPITAKQVIYLIRHGYIDMPKVTDVQINDKSKADRIAKGLAFFQTGWLVTKIIARSCAGLSVTPLELVTMALAFNSLVTLFFWWKKPLDVREPTEIRCKFDIDTILEGAGEDIEKPWTESPLEFVEPEIYMSGKWSKKTLDWILRLKLQTRPLQRIPNDRDFRPLTLLENISLALPVCVFASIHFIGWPLPFPTRAESILWRTNCLITFCSLAVYGISEMIGFYRSGYSVASLELFGGYKKRWPWAGVFLVLGNLYMLSRLCLLVESVISLRALPGEAYVEVRWTQFLPRL
;
A
#
# COMPACT_ATOMS: atom_id res chain seq x y z
N MET A 1 -29.31 44.95 36.64
CA MET A 1 -29.60 43.61 36.10
C MET A 1 -28.27 42.94 35.81
N THR A 2 -27.81 42.15 36.77
CA THR A 2 -26.62 41.30 36.70
C THR A 2 -26.87 40.19 35.67
N PRO A 3 -25.91 39.88 34.78
CA PRO A 3 -26.04 38.75 33.88
C PRO A 3 -26.00 37.47 34.72
N THR A 4 -27.06 36.70 34.64
CA THR A 4 -27.22 35.41 35.30
C THR A 4 -26.09 34.50 34.83
N ASN A 5 -25.32 33.97 35.79
CA ASN A 5 -24.43 32.85 35.60
C ASN A 5 -25.19 31.74 34.88
N ALA A 6 -24.91 31.54 33.59
CA ALA A 6 -25.23 30.29 32.92
C ALA A 6 -24.43 29.21 33.64
N THR A 7 -25.13 28.49 34.52
CA THR A 7 -24.71 27.19 35.02
C THR A 7 -24.06 26.43 33.88
N ILE A 8 -22.85 25.92 34.11
CA ILE A 8 -22.25 24.86 33.31
C ILE A 8 -23.30 23.75 33.29
N GLU A 9 -24.14 23.73 32.26
CA GLU A 9 -24.97 22.57 31.97
C GLU A 9 -23.98 21.42 31.88
N SER A 10 -24.09 20.49 32.82
CA SER A 10 -23.31 19.27 32.81
C SER A 10 -23.53 18.65 31.44
N ILE A 11 -22.52 18.76 30.58
CA ILE A 11 -22.54 18.11 29.27
C ILE A 11 -22.93 16.65 29.53
N PRO A 12 -24.04 16.15 28.96
CA PRO A 12 -24.46 14.77 29.18
C PRO A 12 -23.28 13.84 28.91
N SER A 13 -23.05 12.88 29.81
CA SER A 13 -21.86 12.03 29.77
C SER A 13 -21.68 11.32 28.43
N GLU A 14 -22.81 11.01 27.78
CA GLU A 14 -22.86 10.50 26.42
C GLU A 14 -24.00 11.17 25.65
N LEU A 15 -23.69 11.63 24.44
CA LEU A 15 -24.63 12.23 23.51
C LEU A 15 -24.72 11.37 22.25
N GLY A 16 -25.94 11.26 21.72
CA GLY A 16 -26.21 10.62 20.44
C GLY A 16 -25.85 11.53 19.26
N TRP A 17 -26.56 11.36 18.15
CA TRP A 17 -26.31 12.16 16.94
C TRP A 17 -26.65 13.65 17.17
N MET A 18 -25.66 14.52 16.97
CA MET A 18 -25.82 15.97 17.15
C MET A 18 -25.84 16.70 15.80
N PRO A 19 -26.82 17.59 15.55
CA PRO A 19 -26.87 18.39 14.33
C PRO A 19 -25.95 19.61 14.40
N SER A 20 -25.37 19.97 13.25
CA SER A 20 -24.73 21.28 13.00
C SER A 20 -25.82 22.36 12.81
N PRO A 21 -25.56 23.68 12.95
CA PRO A 21 -24.24 24.34 13.05
C PRO A 21 -23.85 24.85 14.45
N ASN A 22 -24.74 24.77 15.44
CA ASN A 22 -24.48 25.36 16.76
C ASN A 22 -23.39 24.61 17.55
N TYR A 23 -23.12 23.36 17.17
CA TYR A 23 -22.06 22.50 17.69
C TYR A 23 -21.30 21.89 16.52
N ARG A 24 -20.16 21.26 16.81
CA ARG A 24 -19.54 20.33 15.87
C ARG A 24 -20.50 19.16 15.72
N GLY A 25 -21.21 19.05 14.60
CA GLY A 25 -22.18 17.97 14.40
C GLY A 25 -21.52 16.63 14.11
N THR A 26 -22.27 15.53 14.19
CA THR A 26 -21.73 14.19 13.87
C THR A 26 -21.20 14.12 12.43
N MET A 27 -21.84 14.82 11.49
CA MET A 27 -21.35 14.90 10.10
C MET A 27 -20.06 15.70 9.96
N ASP A 28 -19.79 16.66 10.86
CA ASP A 28 -18.52 17.41 10.90
C ASP A 28 -17.35 16.56 11.45
N ILE A 29 -17.66 15.37 11.98
CA ILE A 29 -16.69 14.34 12.35
C ILE A 29 -16.54 13.33 11.21
N ILE A 30 -17.66 12.78 10.73
CA ILE A 30 -17.68 11.73 9.70
C ILE A 30 -17.13 12.24 8.38
N TRP A 31 -17.60 13.38 7.89
CA TRP A 31 -17.28 13.84 6.54
C TRP A 31 -15.78 14.12 6.36
N PRO A 32 -15.08 14.84 7.26
CA PRO A 32 -13.64 14.98 7.15
C PRO A 32 -12.91 13.63 7.18
N CYS A 33 -13.34 12.67 8.00
CA CYS A 33 -12.71 11.36 8.06
C CYS A 33 -12.87 10.58 6.76
N VAL A 34 -14.11 10.42 6.29
CA VAL A 34 -14.44 9.67 5.06
C VAL A 34 -13.81 10.33 3.83
N SER A 35 -13.91 11.65 3.70
CA SER A 35 -13.31 12.34 2.55
C SER A 35 -11.78 12.28 2.59
N THR A 36 -11.16 12.32 3.77
CA THR A 36 -9.70 12.17 3.89
C THR A 36 -9.27 10.77 3.47
N LEU A 37 -9.94 9.72 3.95
CA LEU A 37 -9.66 8.33 3.54
C LEU A 37 -9.89 8.13 2.04
N ALA A 38 -11.00 8.62 1.51
CA ALA A 38 -11.32 8.51 0.11
C ALA A 38 -10.23 9.17 -0.75
N LEU A 39 -9.83 10.40 -0.42
CA LEU A 39 -8.82 11.13 -1.19
C LEU A 39 -7.42 10.56 -1.02
N CYS A 40 -6.98 10.28 0.21
CA CYS A 40 -5.61 9.81 0.46
C CYS A 40 -5.42 8.37 -0.03
N SER A 41 -6.34 7.46 0.27
CA SER A 41 -6.23 6.06 -0.14
C SER A 41 -6.50 5.86 -1.63
N TRP A 42 -7.32 6.69 -2.28
CA TRP A 42 -7.48 6.63 -3.74
C TRP A 42 -6.26 7.20 -4.47
N SER A 43 -5.79 8.39 -4.07
CA SER A 43 -4.73 9.12 -4.77
C SER A 43 -3.36 8.46 -4.57
N MET A 44 -3.17 7.69 -3.51
CA MET A 44 -1.92 6.96 -3.29
C MET A 44 -1.83 5.65 -4.12
N LEU A 45 -2.95 5.12 -4.64
CA LEU A 45 -2.95 3.87 -5.42
C LEU A 45 -2.39 4.07 -6.83
N HIS A 46 -1.09 3.85 -6.97
CA HIS A 46 -0.41 3.79 -8.26
C HIS A 46 -0.44 2.35 -8.75
N LEU A 47 -1.55 1.92 -9.37
CA LEU A 47 -1.64 0.57 -9.91
C LEU A 47 -0.80 0.42 -11.19
N ASN A 48 -0.33 -0.81 -11.41
CA ASN A 48 0.34 -1.23 -12.64
C ASN A 48 -0.61 -1.19 -13.83
N LEU A 49 -0.02 -1.12 -15.03
CA LEU A 49 -0.74 -0.93 -16.27
C LEU A 49 -1.83 -2.02 -16.48
N PRO A 50 -2.97 -1.66 -17.09
CA PRO A 50 -3.97 -2.63 -17.49
C PRO A 50 -3.46 -3.58 -18.57
N ALA A 51 -4.07 -4.76 -18.68
CA ALA A 51 -3.86 -5.61 -19.85
C ALA A 51 -4.53 -4.96 -21.09
N PRO A 52 -4.08 -5.24 -22.32
CA PRO A 52 -4.64 -4.60 -23.53
C PRO A 52 -6.16 -4.76 -23.69
N GLY A 53 -6.73 -5.87 -23.21
CA GLY A 53 -8.18 -6.13 -23.24
C GLY A 53 -8.96 -5.66 -22.01
N ASP A 54 -8.31 -5.05 -21.01
CA ASP A 54 -9.00 -4.59 -19.79
C ASP A 54 -9.84 -3.34 -20.08
N GLY A 55 -11.17 -3.51 -20.04
CA GLY A 55 -12.09 -2.37 -20.05
C GLY A 55 -12.02 -1.52 -18.78
N TYR A 56 -12.66 -0.35 -18.81
CA TYR A 56 -12.71 0.58 -17.67
C TYR A 56 -13.24 -0.08 -16.38
N ALA A 57 -14.28 -0.92 -16.49
CA ALA A 57 -14.87 -1.60 -15.34
C ALA A 57 -13.89 -2.58 -14.66
N ALA A 58 -13.09 -3.31 -15.44
CA ALA A 58 -12.07 -4.23 -14.92
C ALA A 58 -10.97 -3.45 -14.18
N HIS A 59 -10.54 -2.32 -14.74
CA HIS A 59 -9.58 -1.42 -14.10
C HIS A 59 -10.12 -0.84 -12.79
N LEU A 60 -11.35 -0.33 -12.81
CA LEU A 60 -12.03 0.23 -11.64
C LEU A 60 -12.21 -0.83 -10.53
N PHE A 61 -12.68 -2.03 -10.87
CA PHE A 61 -12.84 -3.13 -9.92
C PHE A 61 -11.50 -3.50 -9.27
N ARG A 62 -10.42 -3.55 -10.06
CA ARG A 62 -9.07 -3.77 -9.53
C ARG A 62 -8.63 -2.66 -8.57
N LYS A 63 -8.93 -1.39 -8.89
CA LYS A 63 -8.64 -0.24 -8.03
C LYS A 63 -9.44 -0.29 -6.73
N CYS A 64 -10.73 -0.61 -6.79
CA CYS A 64 -11.57 -0.83 -5.60
C CYS A 64 -11.08 -1.99 -4.72
N ARG A 65 -10.62 -3.10 -5.32
CA ARG A 65 -10.07 -4.24 -4.57
C ARG A 65 -8.80 -3.85 -3.81
N TRP A 66 -7.88 -3.14 -4.47
CA TRP A 66 -6.67 -2.63 -3.81
C TRP A 66 -6.99 -1.57 -2.76
N LEU A 67 -8.00 -0.72 -3.00
CA LEU A 67 -8.48 0.23 -1.99
C LEU A 67 -9.00 -0.48 -0.74
N GLY A 68 -9.84 -1.51 -0.90
CA GLY A 68 -10.31 -2.33 0.21
C GLY A 68 -9.16 -3.01 0.96
N LEU A 69 -8.17 -3.52 0.23
CA LEU A 69 -6.95 -4.06 0.84
C LEU A 69 -6.19 -2.99 1.64
N SER A 70 -6.06 -1.76 1.13
CA SER A 70 -5.39 -0.66 1.83
C SER A 70 -6.12 -0.17 3.07
N ILE A 71 -7.43 -0.45 3.20
CA ILE A 71 -8.20 -0.14 4.42
C ILE A 71 -8.04 -1.26 5.46
N LEU A 72 -8.12 -2.52 5.02
CA LEU A 72 -8.05 -3.68 5.92
C LEU A 72 -6.63 -4.01 6.37
N ALA A 73 -5.70 -4.07 5.41
CA ALA A 73 -4.27 -4.38 5.57
C ALA A 73 -3.39 -3.33 4.86
N PRO A 74 -3.43 -2.05 5.31
CA PRO A 74 -2.66 -0.94 4.73
C PRO A 74 -1.17 -1.25 4.52
N GLU A 75 -0.57 -1.94 5.49
CA GLU A 75 0.84 -2.29 5.56
C GLU A 75 1.22 -3.25 4.42
N LEU A 76 0.32 -4.15 4.00
CA LEU A 76 0.58 -5.03 2.86
C LEU A 76 0.70 -4.24 1.55
N THR A 77 -0.11 -3.19 1.39
CA THR A 77 0.01 -2.30 0.23
C THR A 77 1.32 -1.51 0.29
N MET A 78 1.69 -1.04 1.48
CA MET A 78 2.96 -0.35 1.73
C MET A 78 4.16 -1.25 1.43
N LEU A 79 4.13 -2.53 1.82
CA LEU A 79 5.16 -3.53 1.54
C LEU A 79 5.36 -3.74 0.03
N CYS A 80 4.26 -3.83 -0.74
CA CYS A 80 4.31 -3.92 -2.20
C CYS A 80 4.93 -2.65 -2.81
N ALA A 81 4.58 -1.47 -2.28
CA ALA A 81 5.13 -0.20 -2.74
C ALA A 81 6.62 -0.09 -2.48
N PHE A 82 7.07 -0.53 -1.31
CA PHE A 82 8.48 -0.65 -0.97
C PHE A 82 9.22 -1.59 -1.93
N ALA A 83 8.68 -2.80 -2.18
CA ALA A 83 9.29 -3.78 -3.09
C ALA A 83 9.54 -3.21 -4.49
N GLN A 84 8.54 -2.49 -5.03
CA GLN A 84 8.66 -1.84 -6.33
C GLN A 84 9.68 -0.70 -6.31
N ARG A 85 9.75 0.08 -5.22
CA ARG A 85 10.76 1.14 -5.09
C ARG A 85 12.17 0.58 -5.00
N ALA A 86 12.39 -0.47 -4.21
CA ALA A 86 13.67 -1.12 -4.06
C ALA A 86 14.16 -1.68 -5.41
N SER A 87 13.27 -2.36 -6.14
CA SER A 87 13.53 -2.84 -7.50
C SER A 87 13.91 -1.71 -8.47
N ALA A 88 13.11 -0.65 -8.51
CA ALA A 88 13.39 0.51 -9.37
C ALA A 88 14.73 1.18 -9.02
N LYS A 89 15.05 1.32 -7.73
CA LYS A 89 16.34 1.88 -7.28
C LYS A 89 17.51 1.00 -7.71
N HIS A 90 17.42 -0.31 -7.52
CA HIS A 90 18.47 -1.24 -7.91
C HIS A 90 18.70 -1.22 -9.43
N SER A 91 17.62 -1.12 -10.22
CA SER A 91 17.75 -1.02 -11.67
C SER A 91 18.57 0.20 -12.14
N VAL A 92 18.55 1.31 -11.37
CA VAL A 92 19.37 2.50 -11.65
C VAL A 92 20.84 2.24 -11.39
N GLU A 93 21.16 1.52 -10.32
CA GLU A 93 22.54 1.13 -9.99
C GLU A 93 23.09 0.22 -11.10
N GLU A 94 22.35 -0.83 -11.48
CA GLU A 94 22.77 -1.76 -12.54
C GLU A 94 22.90 -1.09 -13.93
N MET A 95 21.96 -0.20 -14.29
CA MET A 95 22.01 0.52 -15.56
C MET A 95 23.15 1.53 -15.61
N LYS A 96 23.49 2.15 -14.49
CA LYS A 96 24.65 3.03 -14.39
C LYS A 96 25.95 2.24 -14.61
N ASP A 97 26.06 1.04 -14.05
CA ASP A 97 27.23 0.16 -14.24
C ASP A 97 27.37 -0.31 -15.70
N LEU A 98 26.25 -0.43 -16.43
CA LEU A 98 26.22 -0.69 -17.87
C LEU A 98 26.54 0.54 -18.75
N GLY A 99 26.80 1.71 -18.15
CA GLY A 99 27.12 2.94 -18.89
C GLY A 99 25.90 3.77 -19.33
N TYR A 100 24.72 3.53 -18.73
CA TYR A 100 23.48 4.26 -19.03
C TYR A 100 23.00 5.11 -17.85
N PRO A 101 23.73 6.19 -17.47
CA PRO A 101 23.38 7.04 -16.32
C PRO A 101 22.06 7.81 -16.47
N GLN A 102 21.48 7.85 -17.68
CA GLN A 102 20.19 8.47 -17.95
C GLN A 102 18.99 7.64 -17.43
N TRP A 103 19.18 6.37 -17.08
CA TRP A 103 18.12 5.54 -16.49
C TRP A 103 17.80 6.04 -15.08
N THR A 104 16.57 6.53 -14.90
CA THR A 104 16.09 7.07 -13.61
C THR A 104 15.21 6.08 -12.85
N ILE A 105 14.94 6.35 -11.59
CA ILE A 105 13.98 5.58 -10.77
C ILE A 105 12.60 5.50 -11.46
N SER A 106 12.19 6.55 -12.17
CA SER A 106 10.91 6.54 -12.91
C SER A 106 10.93 5.53 -14.06
N HIS A 107 12.06 5.30 -14.72
CA HIS A 107 12.20 4.26 -15.75
C HIS A 107 12.09 2.87 -15.14
N GLY A 108 12.74 2.64 -13.99
CA GLY A 108 12.61 1.40 -13.21
C GLY A 108 11.16 1.12 -12.81
N PHE A 109 10.47 2.12 -12.26
CA PHE A 109 9.04 2.00 -11.95
C PHE A 109 8.17 1.79 -13.19
N TYR A 110 8.48 2.47 -14.29
CA TYR A 110 7.75 2.33 -15.54
C TYR A 110 7.88 0.90 -16.08
N ALA A 111 9.10 0.34 -16.10
CA ALA A 111 9.33 -1.05 -16.48
C ALA A 111 8.58 -2.03 -15.54
N ASP A 112 8.79 -1.92 -14.22
CA ASP A 112 8.19 -2.82 -13.22
C ASP A 112 6.66 -2.69 -13.07
N SER A 113 6.07 -1.64 -13.66
CA SER A 113 4.61 -1.48 -13.74
C SER A 113 4.01 -2.01 -15.05
N GLY A 114 4.83 -2.52 -15.96
CA GLY A 114 4.43 -3.04 -17.27
C GLY A 114 4.47 -2.00 -18.38
N GLY A 115 5.18 -0.90 -18.17
CA GLY A 115 5.30 0.21 -19.11
C GLY A 115 6.16 -0.11 -20.34
N PHE A 116 6.95 -1.19 -20.32
CA PHE A 116 7.65 -1.69 -21.50
C PHE A 116 7.09 -3.03 -21.93
N VAL A 117 6.76 -3.15 -23.22
CA VAL A 117 6.31 -4.40 -23.85
C VAL A 117 7.34 -4.82 -24.88
N LEU A 118 7.80 -6.07 -24.77
CA LEU A 118 8.76 -6.65 -25.70
C LEU A 118 8.02 -7.21 -26.92
N CYS A 119 8.44 -6.78 -28.10
CA CYS A 119 7.98 -7.27 -29.39
C CYS A 119 9.16 -7.92 -30.11
N CYS A 120 9.23 -9.25 -30.10
CA CYS A 120 10.25 -10.04 -30.78
C CYS A 120 9.85 -10.35 -32.22
N GLU A 121 10.85 -10.62 -33.07
CA GLU A 121 10.63 -11.27 -34.36
C GLU A 121 10.18 -12.74 -34.14
N GLY A 122 9.56 -13.38 -35.13
CA GLY A 122 9.11 -14.78 -34.99
C GLY A 122 7.63 -15.00 -34.63
N GLY A 123 6.84 -13.92 -34.44
CA GLY A 123 5.38 -14.00 -34.28
C GLY A 123 4.89 -14.33 -32.86
N TYR A 124 5.78 -14.31 -31.86
CA TYR A 124 5.40 -14.39 -30.46
C TYR A 124 4.48 -13.23 -30.05
N SER A 125 3.47 -13.52 -29.23
CA SER A 125 2.60 -12.48 -28.66
C SER A 125 3.42 -11.52 -27.80
N PRO A 126 3.27 -10.20 -27.95
CA PRO A 126 3.93 -9.22 -27.09
C PRO A 126 3.58 -9.43 -25.61
N PHE A 127 4.54 -9.16 -24.74
CA PHE A 127 4.38 -9.26 -23.28
C PHE A 127 5.19 -8.18 -22.54
N PRO A 128 4.74 -7.74 -21.35
CA PRO A 128 5.43 -6.73 -20.58
C PRO A 128 6.69 -7.30 -19.91
N ILE A 129 7.73 -6.48 -19.81
CA ILE A 129 9.02 -6.85 -19.22
C ILE A 129 9.39 -5.94 -18.03
N THR A 130 9.98 -6.54 -16.99
CA THR A 130 10.45 -5.84 -15.77
C THR A 130 11.75 -5.09 -16.01
N ALA A 131 12.15 -4.24 -15.07
CA ALA A 131 13.41 -3.50 -15.16
C ALA A 131 14.63 -4.43 -15.27
N LYS A 132 14.65 -5.53 -14.49
CA LYS A 132 15.74 -6.53 -14.57
C LYS A 132 15.76 -7.28 -15.90
N GLN A 133 14.60 -7.58 -16.48
CA GLN A 133 14.52 -8.19 -17.81
C GLN A 133 15.03 -7.23 -18.89
N VAL A 134 14.70 -5.94 -18.80
CA VAL A 134 15.28 -4.90 -19.69
C VAL A 134 16.81 -4.87 -19.55
N ILE A 135 17.34 -4.83 -18.32
CA ILE A 135 18.79 -4.84 -18.06
C ILE A 135 19.45 -6.07 -18.65
N TYR A 136 18.87 -7.25 -18.46
CA TYR A 136 19.38 -8.51 -19.02
C TYR A 136 19.47 -8.44 -20.54
N LEU A 137 18.40 -7.99 -21.21
CA LEU A 137 18.35 -7.89 -22.66
C LEU A 137 19.36 -6.87 -23.22
N ILE A 138 19.56 -5.73 -22.54
CA ILE A 138 20.57 -4.74 -22.91
C ILE A 138 21.99 -5.30 -22.73
N ARG A 139 22.26 -5.92 -21.57
CA ARG A 139 23.59 -6.49 -21.25
C ARG A 139 24.06 -7.52 -22.27
N HIS A 140 23.13 -8.29 -22.84
CA HIS A 140 23.43 -9.31 -23.86
C HIS A 140 23.26 -8.82 -25.30
N GLY A 141 22.91 -7.53 -25.50
CA GLY A 141 22.79 -6.94 -26.84
C GLY A 141 21.55 -7.34 -27.63
N TYR A 142 20.52 -7.88 -26.97
CA TYR A 142 19.25 -8.24 -27.63
C TYR A 142 18.36 -7.03 -27.92
N ILE A 143 18.47 -5.97 -27.13
CA ILE A 143 17.77 -4.70 -27.33
C ILE A 143 18.72 -3.52 -27.09
N ASP A 144 18.43 -2.40 -27.74
CA ASP A 144 19.03 -1.11 -27.42
C ASP A 144 18.36 -0.49 -26.19
N MET A 145 19.09 0.38 -25.48
CA MET A 145 18.54 1.20 -24.41
C MET A 145 17.29 1.98 -24.87
N PRO A 146 16.14 1.82 -24.18
CA PRO A 146 14.91 2.54 -24.53
C PRO A 146 15.13 4.06 -24.57
N LYS A 147 14.67 4.70 -25.65
CA LYS A 147 14.79 6.16 -25.86
C LYS A 147 13.75 6.99 -25.10
N VAL A 148 12.93 6.34 -24.27
CA VAL A 148 11.92 7.04 -23.46
C VAL A 148 12.63 7.89 -22.44
N THR A 149 12.19 9.13 -22.29
CA THR A 149 12.74 10.09 -21.31
C THR A 149 11.89 10.15 -20.04
N ASP A 150 12.49 10.57 -18.93
CA ASP A 150 11.79 10.78 -17.65
C ASP A 150 10.62 11.77 -17.80
N VAL A 151 10.79 12.79 -18.64
CA VAL A 151 9.74 13.79 -18.95
C VAL A 151 8.57 13.13 -19.67
N GLN A 152 8.81 12.27 -20.66
CA GLN A 152 7.74 11.56 -21.36
C GLN A 152 6.96 10.61 -20.45
N ILE A 153 7.62 9.95 -19.49
CA ILE A 153 6.95 9.10 -18.50
C ILE A 153 6.06 9.95 -17.58
N ASN A 154 6.59 11.08 -17.08
CA ASN A 154 5.85 11.98 -16.19
C ASN A 154 4.69 12.70 -16.91
N ASP A 155 4.81 12.97 -18.22
CA ASP A 155 3.75 13.62 -19.01
C ASP A 155 2.50 12.74 -19.12
N LYS A 156 2.66 11.41 -19.04
CA LYS A 156 1.54 10.45 -19.00
C LYS A 156 0.73 10.52 -17.70
N SER A 157 1.21 11.22 -16.67
CA SER A 157 0.63 11.24 -15.30
C SER A 157 0.26 12.65 -14.81
N LYS A 158 -0.23 13.56 -15.66
CA LYS A 158 -0.46 14.98 -15.28
C LYS A 158 -1.41 15.21 -14.09
N ALA A 159 -2.46 14.39 -13.94
CA ALA A 159 -3.47 14.53 -12.87
C ALA A 159 -2.91 14.19 -11.46
N ASP A 160 -1.74 13.56 -11.42
CA ASP A 160 -1.10 13.02 -10.23
C ASP A 160 -0.72 14.09 -9.19
N ARG A 161 -0.16 15.22 -9.66
CA ARG A 161 0.38 16.26 -8.75
C ARG A 161 -0.72 16.97 -7.96
N ILE A 162 -1.86 17.25 -8.58
CA ILE A 162 -3.00 17.92 -7.94
C ILE A 162 -3.62 17.00 -6.88
N ALA A 163 -3.86 15.74 -7.24
CA ALA A 163 -4.44 14.75 -6.33
C ALA A 163 -3.55 14.51 -5.10
N LYS A 164 -2.23 14.36 -5.29
CA LYS A 164 -1.25 14.27 -4.21
C LYS A 164 -1.30 15.50 -3.31
N GLY A 165 -1.26 16.71 -3.88
CA GLY A 165 -1.31 17.97 -3.12
C GLY A 165 -2.56 18.09 -2.25
N LEU A 166 -3.73 17.78 -2.80
CA LEU A 166 -4.99 17.79 -2.05
C LEU A 166 -5.00 16.76 -0.91
N ALA A 167 -4.52 15.54 -1.18
CA ALA A 167 -4.43 14.49 -0.17
C ALA A 167 -3.52 14.89 1.01
N PHE A 168 -2.38 15.55 0.77
CA PHE A 168 -1.51 16.08 1.83
C PHE A 168 -2.19 17.17 2.62
N PHE A 169 -2.78 18.16 1.94
CA PHE A 169 -3.44 19.27 2.60
C PHE A 169 -4.56 18.78 3.53
N GLN A 170 -5.42 17.90 3.01
CA GLN A 170 -6.55 17.38 3.75
C GLN A 170 -6.13 16.47 4.93
N THR A 171 -5.14 15.59 4.70
CA THR A 171 -4.60 14.76 5.79
C THR A 171 -3.93 15.61 6.86
N GLY A 172 -3.11 16.59 6.44
CA GLY A 172 -2.45 17.53 7.36
C GLY A 172 -3.47 18.28 8.20
N TRP A 173 -4.53 18.80 7.58
CA TRP A 173 -5.59 19.50 8.29
C TRP A 173 -6.33 18.62 9.31
N LEU A 174 -6.64 17.37 8.96
CA LEU A 174 -7.25 16.42 9.90
C LEU A 174 -6.33 16.15 11.09
N VAL A 175 -5.03 15.91 10.85
CA VAL A 175 -4.04 15.69 11.91
C VAL A 175 -3.90 16.92 12.80
N THR A 176 -3.80 18.12 12.22
CA THR A 176 -3.74 19.37 12.99
C THR A 176 -4.98 19.55 13.86
N LYS A 177 -6.18 19.23 13.35
CA LYS A 177 -7.41 19.24 14.16
C LYS A 177 -7.33 18.25 15.32
N ILE A 178 -6.92 17.01 15.08
CA ILE A 178 -6.80 15.98 16.13
C ILE A 178 -5.82 16.42 17.23
N ILE A 179 -4.65 16.95 16.85
CA ILE A 179 -3.65 17.46 17.79
C ILE A 179 -4.21 18.63 18.59
N ALA A 180 -4.84 19.60 17.92
CA ALA A 180 -5.40 20.77 18.58
C ALA A 180 -6.52 20.40 19.58
N ARG A 181 -7.34 19.39 19.26
CA ARG A 181 -8.35 18.84 20.18
C ARG A 181 -7.70 18.25 21.42
N SER A 182 -6.69 17.40 21.24
CA SER A 182 -5.93 16.80 22.35
C SER A 182 -5.28 17.87 23.24
N CYS A 183 -4.66 18.90 22.66
CA CYS A 183 -4.06 20.00 23.41
C CYS A 183 -5.09 20.86 24.16
N ALA A 184 -6.33 20.94 23.64
CA ALA A 184 -7.43 21.65 24.27
C ALA A 184 -8.17 20.81 25.33
N GLY A 185 -7.75 19.56 25.58
CA GLY A 185 -8.46 18.65 26.48
C GLY A 185 -9.82 18.17 25.95
N LEU A 186 -10.06 18.27 24.64
CA LEU A 186 -11.28 17.79 23.99
C LEU A 186 -11.12 16.34 23.53
N SER A 187 -12.19 15.55 23.58
CA SER A 187 -12.11 14.14 23.18
C SER A 187 -11.82 13.99 21.68
N VAL A 188 -10.96 13.05 21.33
CA VAL A 188 -10.75 12.57 19.97
C VAL A 188 -11.62 11.34 19.77
N THR A 189 -12.33 11.26 18.65
CA THR A 189 -13.19 10.09 18.38
C THR A 189 -12.37 8.90 17.89
N PRO A 190 -12.81 7.66 18.16
CA PRO A 190 -12.17 6.47 17.58
C PRO A 190 -12.08 6.53 16.05
N LEU A 191 -13.08 7.08 15.35
CA LEU A 191 -13.05 7.25 13.89
C LEU A 191 -11.93 8.17 13.42
N GLU A 192 -11.74 9.32 14.08
CA GLU A 192 -10.63 10.24 13.77
C GLU A 192 -9.27 9.56 13.95
N LEU A 193 -9.13 8.75 15.01
CA LEU A 193 -7.89 8.03 15.31
C LEU A 193 -7.57 6.95 14.27
N VAL A 194 -8.55 6.11 13.90
CA VAL A 194 -8.38 5.11 12.84
C VAL A 194 -8.08 5.78 11.51
N THR A 195 -8.75 6.90 11.22
CA THR A 195 -8.50 7.67 10.00
C THR A 195 -7.07 8.18 9.95
N MET A 196 -6.56 8.73 11.06
CA MET A 196 -5.17 9.19 11.15
C MET A 196 -4.17 8.05 10.91
N ALA A 197 -4.42 6.86 11.47
CA ALA A 197 -3.56 5.69 11.24
C ALA A 197 -3.55 5.28 9.75
N LEU A 198 -4.72 5.17 9.12
CA LEU A 198 -4.85 4.83 7.70
C LEU A 198 -4.23 5.90 6.79
N ALA A 199 -4.42 7.18 7.12
CA ALA A 199 -3.85 8.27 6.36
C ALA A 199 -2.32 8.29 6.47
N PHE A 200 -1.77 8.04 7.66
CA PHE A 200 -0.32 7.86 7.85
C PHE A 200 0.24 6.77 6.93
N ASN A 201 -0.34 5.57 6.94
CA ASN A 201 0.14 4.49 6.08
C ASN A 201 -0.04 4.82 4.58
N SER A 202 -1.13 5.47 4.20
CA SER A 202 -1.37 5.93 2.83
C SER A 202 -0.31 6.92 2.36
N LEU A 203 0.12 7.85 3.23
CA LEU A 203 1.19 8.80 2.95
C LEU A 203 2.56 8.12 2.82
N VAL A 204 2.87 7.14 3.66
CA VAL A 204 4.12 6.35 3.55
C VAL A 204 4.13 5.53 2.25
N THR A 205 3.00 4.92 1.91
CA THR A 205 2.83 4.19 0.63
C THR A 205 3.03 5.12 -0.56
N LEU A 206 2.43 6.32 -0.50
CA LEU A 206 2.63 7.37 -1.50
C LEU A 206 4.09 7.83 -1.60
N PHE A 207 4.80 7.93 -0.47
CA PHE A 207 6.24 8.22 -0.47
C PHE A 207 7.04 7.13 -1.20
N PHE A 208 6.71 5.86 -1.00
CA PHE A 208 7.36 4.77 -1.75
C PHE A 208 7.06 4.84 -3.25
N TRP A 209 5.85 5.23 -3.64
CA TRP A 209 5.45 5.41 -5.04
C TRP A 209 5.62 6.81 -5.60
N TRP A 210 6.39 7.69 -4.96
CA TRP A 210 6.46 9.10 -5.37
C TRP A 210 6.84 9.29 -6.85
N LYS A 211 7.77 8.47 -7.32
CA LYS A 211 8.30 8.47 -8.69
C LYS A 211 7.64 7.44 -9.61
N LYS A 212 6.65 6.71 -9.11
CA LYS A 212 5.87 5.77 -9.93
C LYS A 212 4.82 6.57 -10.71
N PRO A 213 4.71 6.41 -12.04
CA PRO A 213 3.69 7.10 -12.81
C PRO A 213 2.29 6.59 -12.45
N LEU A 214 1.30 7.48 -12.44
CA LEU A 214 -0.08 7.20 -12.01
C LEU A 214 -0.99 7.05 -13.23
N ASP A 215 -1.84 6.00 -13.21
CA ASP A 215 -2.91 5.76 -14.18
C ASP A 215 -2.44 5.76 -15.67
N VAL A 216 -1.20 5.31 -15.92
CA VAL A 216 -0.72 5.05 -17.29
C VAL A 216 -1.52 3.90 -17.90
N ARG A 217 -1.99 4.11 -19.13
CA ARG A 217 -2.81 3.11 -19.86
C ARG A 217 -2.08 2.40 -20.98
N GLU A 218 -1.14 3.09 -21.63
CA GLU A 218 -0.46 2.58 -22.80
C GLU A 218 1.04 2.37 -22.53
N PRO A 219 1.54 1.15 -22.72
CA PRO A 219 2.96 0.85 -22.62
C PRO A 219 3.71 1.43 -23.82
N THR A 220 5.04 1.40 -23.73
CA THR A 220 5.95 1.65 -24.84
C THR A 220 6.46 0.33 -25.37
N GLU A 221 6.33 0.12 -26.66
CA GLU A 221 6.86 -1.06 -27.34
C GLU A 221 8.38 -0.96 -27.51
N ILE A 222 9.07 -2.05 -27.17
CA ILE A 222 10.49 -2.26 -27.43
C ILE A 222 10.60 -3.35 -28.48
N ARG A 223 11.16 -3.00 -29.64
CA ARG A 223 11.41 -3.97 -30.71
C ARG A 223 12.70 -4.72 -30.42
N CYS A 224 12.62 -6.04 -30.41
CA CYS A 224 13.75 -6.95 -30.37
C CYS A 224 13.87 -7.64 -31.73
N LYS A 225 15.07 -7.61 -32.31
CA LYS A 225 15.36 -8.23 -33.61
C LYS A 225 15.58 -9.75 -33.51
N PHE A 226 15.61 -10.28 -32.30
CA PHE A 226 15.85 -11.68 -32.03
C PHE A 226 14.52 -12.36 -31.66
N ASP A 227 14.42 -13.63 -32.02
CA ASP A 227 13.33 -14.48 -31.56
C ASP A 227 13.52 -14.84 -30.08
N ILE A 228 12.43 -15.17 -29.40
CA ILE A 228 12.45 -15.60 -28.00
C ILE A 228 13.31 -16.85 -27.82
N ASP A 229 13.23 -17.79 -28.76
CA ASP A 229 13.99 -19.04 -28.72
C ASP A 229 15.50 -18.76 -28.70
N THR A 230 15.97 -17.79 -29.49
CA THR A 230 17.38 -17.34 -29.48
C THR A 230 17.81 -16.73 -28.15
N ILE A 231 16.90 -16.03 -27.46
CA ILE A 231 17.18 -15.45 -26.15
C ILE A 231 17.25 -16.54 -25.08
N LEU A 232 16.37 -17.54 -25.15
CA LEU A 232 16.36 -18.70 -24.25
C LEU A 232 17.63 -19.55 -24.42
N GLU A 233 18.01 -19.85 -25.67
CA GLU A 233 19.26 -20.55 -25.98
C GLU A 233 20.47 -19.81 -25.44
N GLY A 234 20.54 -18.48 -25.65
CA GLY A 234 21.63 -17.66 -25.15
C GLY A 234 21.71 -17.60 -23.62
N ALA A 235 20.58 -17.80 -22.92
CA ALA A 235 20.52 -17.94 -21.48
C ALA A 235 20.91 -19.34 -20.98
N GLY A 236 21.03 -20.33 -21.87
CA GLY A 236 21.18 -21.74 -21.50
C GLY A 236 19.91 -22.37 -20.94
N GLU A 237 18.74 -21.76 -21.19
CA GLU A 237 17.45 -22.30 -20.81
C GLU A 237 16.98 -23.35 -21.82
N ASP A 238 16.25 -24.34 -21.35
CA ASP A 238 15.65 -25.38 -22.18
C ASP A 238 14.41 -24.83 -22.88
N ILE A 239 14.46 -24.71 -24.22
CA ILE A 239 13.36 -24.21 -25.05
C ILE A 239 12.12 -25.10 -24.93
N GLU A 240 12.32 -26.41 -24.75
CA GLU A 240 11.21 -27.37 -24.64
C GLU A 240 10.53 -27.28 -23.27
N LYS A 241 11.20 -26.71 -22.27
CA LYS A 241 10.63 -26.55 -20.93
C LYS A 241 9.61 -25.42 -20.94
N PRO A 242 8.33 -25.69 -20.62
CA PRO A 242 7.30 -24.67 -20.63
C PRO A 242 7.51 -23.68 -19.48
N TRP A 243 7.54 -22.39 -19.81
CA TRP A 243 7.49 -21.30 -18.84
C TRP A 243 6.09 -21.16 -18.23
N THR A 244 6.03 -20.54 -17.04
CA THR A 244 4.82 -20.44 -16.22
C THR A 244 4.09 -19.12 -16.44
N GLU A 245 4.81 -18.00 -16.45
CA GLU A 245 4.24 -16.66 -16.54
C GLU A 245 4.66 -15.93 -17.82
N SER A 246 5.97 -15.85 -18.07
CA SER A 246 6.53 -15.24 -19.27
C SER A 246 7.82 -15.94 -19.70
N PRO A 247 8.22 -15.84 -20.97
CA PRO A 247 9.46 -16.46 -21.46
C PRO A 247 10.72 -16.02 -20.70
N LEU A 248 10.74 -14.78 -20.19
CA LEU A 248 11.90 -14.22 -19.47
C LEU A 248 11.80 -14.41 -17.95
N GLU A 249 10.97 -15.34 -17.45
CA GLU A 249 10.81 -15.57 -16.01
C GLU A 249 12.10 -16.07 -15.33
N PHE A 250 13.02 -16.70 -16.08
CA PHE A 250 14.32 -17.15 -15.56
C PHE A 250 15.21 -16.00 -15.05
N VAL A 251 15.05 -14.79 -15.61
CA VAL A 251 15.80 -13.60 -15.17
C VAL A 251 15.40 -13.20 -13.75
N GLU A 252 14.13 -13.38 -13.41
CA GLU A 252 13.59 -13.02 -12.10
C GLU A 252 12.47 -13.99 -11.67
N PRO A 253 12.84 -15.19 -11.19
CA PRO A 253 11.86 -16.22 -10.88
C PRO A 253 11.07 -15.89 -9.61
N GLU A 254 9.80 -16.29 -9.59
CA GLU A 254 8.88 -16.12 -8.47
C GLU A 254 8.89 -14.70 -7.85
N ILE A 255 8.58 -13.67 -8.63
CA ILE A 255 8.66 -12.29 -8.12
C ILE A 255 7.35 -11.76 -7.53
N TYR A 256 6.23 -12.41 -7.81
CA TYR A 256 4.90 -11.98 -7.35
C TYR A 256 4.36 -12.91 -6.27
N MET A 257 3.75 -12.33 -5.24
CA MET A 257 3.11 -13.11 -4.19
C MET A 257 2.02 -14.03 -4.76
N SER A 258 1.23 -13.55 -5.71
CA SER A 258 0.23 -14.35 -6.41
C SER A 258 0.80 -15.53 -7.19
N GLY A 259 1.99 -15.42 -7.77
CA GLY A 259 2.65 -16.55 -8.44
C GLY A 259 3.08 -17.65 -7.46
N LYS A 260 3.29 -17.31 -6.18
CA LYS A 260 3.81 -18.20 -5.13
C LYS A 260 2.75 -19.01 -4.39
N TRP A 261 1.49 -18.63 -4.50
CA TRP A 261 0.39 -19.31 -3.81
C TRP A 261 -0.14 -20.45 -4.70
N SER A 262 -0.66 -21.52 -4.09
CA SER A 262 -1.29 -22.60 -4.86
C SER A 262 -2.40 -22.04 -5.74
N LYS A 263 -2.44 -22.44 -7.03
CA LYS A 263 -3.50 -22.05 -7.98
C LYS A 263 -4.90 -22.31 -7.39
N LYS A 264 -5.09 -23.43 -6.68
CA LYS A 264 -6.35 -23.76 -6.00
C LYS A 264 -6.70 -22.74 -4.90
N THR A 265 -5.69 -22.25 -4.17
CA THR A 265 -5.87 -21.24 -3.12
C THR A 265 -6.20 -19.86 -3.72
N LEU A 266 -5.55 -19.46 -4.82
CA LEU A 266 -5.84 -18.21 -5.54
C LEU A 266 -7.23 -18.21 -6.17
N ASP A 267 -7.61 -19.31 -6.83
CA ASP A 267 -8.92 -19.44 -7.46
C ASP A 267 -10.05 -19.45 -6.41
N TRP A 268 -9.83 -20.11 -5.26
CA TRP A 268 -10.81 -20.19 -4.18
C TRP A 268 -10.94 -18.88 -3.37
N ILE A 269 -9.84 -18.23 -2.99
CA ILE A 269 -9.85 -17.02 -2.14
C ILE A 269 -10.07 -15.74 -2.95
N LEU A 270 -9.46 -15.61 -4.13
CA LEU A 270 -9.37 -14.35 -4.86
C LEU A 270 -10.12 -14.33 -6.19
N ARG A 271 -10.64 -15.48 -6.67
CA ARG A 271 -11.30 -15.65 -7.99
C ARG A 271 -10.56 -14.93 -9.13
N LEU A 272 -9.23 -14.88 -9.05
CA LEU A 272 -8.41 -14.25 -10.08
C LEU A 272 -8.35 -15.25 -11.24
N LYS A 273 -9.11 -15.02 -12.33
CA LYS A 273 -8.80 -15.69 -13.60
C LYS A 273 -7.31 -15.42 -13.88
N LEU A 274 -6.49 -16.47 -13.76
CA LEU A 274 -5.07 -16.40 -14.10
C LEU A 274 -4.97 -15.80 -15.50
N GLN A 275 -4.09 -14.82 -15.66
CA GLN A 275 -3.94 -14.09 -16.91
C GLN A 275 -3.68 -15.07 -18.07
N THR A 276 -4.04 -14.67 -19.28
CA THR A 276 -3.57 -15.37 -20.49
C THR A 276 -2.04 -15.39 -20.50
N ARG A 277 -1.46 -16.44 -21.08
CA ARG A 277 -0.02 -16.65 -21.20
C ARG A 277 0.42 -16.27 -22.62
N PRO A 278 1.51 -15.52 -22.81
CA PRO A 278 2.34 -14.86 -21.78
C PRO A 278 1.56 -13.77 -21.03
N LEU A 279 1.99 -13.43 -19.81
CA LEU A 279 1.36 -12.39 -18.99
C LEU A 279 1.07 -11.15 -19.85
N GLN A 280 -0.13 -10.62 -19.73
CA GLN A 280 -0.55 -9.43 -20.48
C GLN A 280 -0.41 -8.15 -19.65
N ARG A 281 -0.18 -8.27 -18.34
CA ARG A 281 0.14 -7.16 -17.46
C ARG A 281 0.94 -7.62 -16.25
N ILE A 282 1.76 -6.73 -15.73
CA ILE A 282 2.52 -7.00 -14.50
C ILE A 282 1.59 -6.95 -13.27
N PRO A 283 1.56 -8.00 -12.41
CA PRO A 283 0.83 -7.99 -11.14
C PRO A 283 1.31 -6.88 -10.17
N ASN A 284 0.43 -6.42 -9.28
CA ASN A 284 0.72 -5.30 -8.38
C ASN A 284 1.44 -5.73 -7.09
N ASP A 285 1.42 -7.02 -6.81
CA ASP A 285 1.77 -7.69 -5.57
C ASP A 285 3.19 -8.27 -5.63
N ARG A 286 4.14 -7.45 -6.11
CA ARG A 286 5.58 -7.79 -6.11
C ARG A 286 6.01 -8.13 -4.68
N ASP A 287 6.58 -9.32 -4.50
CA ASP A 287 7.06 -9.80 -3.22
C ASP A 287 8.24 -8.95 -2.77
N PHE A 288 8.27 -8.58 -1.50
CA PHE A 288 9.30 -7.69 -0.98
C PHE A 288 10.51 -8.49 -0.54
N ARG A 289 11.67 -7.91 -0.83
CA ARG A 289 12.98 -8.43 -0.45
C ARG A 289 13.87 -7.23 -0.12
N PRO A 290 13.97 -6.82 1.17
CA PRO A 290 14.99 -5.85 1.55
C PRO A 290 16.37 -6.44 1.24
N LEU A 291 17.32 -5.60 0.82
CA LEU A 291 18.69 -6.02 0.53
C LEU A 291 19.66 -5.67 1.67
N THR A 292 19.25 -4.75 2.54
CA THR A 292 20.08 -4.27 3.65
C THR A 292 19.28 -4.20 4.95
N LEU A 293 19.99 -4.19 6.07
CA LEU A 293 19.37 -3.96 7.38
C LEU A 293 18.67 -2.60 7.45
N LEU A 294 19.26 -1.56 6.84
CA LEU A 294 18.66 -0.23 6.80
C LEU A 294 17.32 -0.23 6.06
N GLU A 295 17.25 -0.92 4.92
CA GLU A 295 16.01 -1.10 4.17
C GLU A 295 14.96 -1.85 4.99
N ASN A 296 15.36 -2.91 5.69
CA ASN A 296 14.47 -3.67 6.55
C ASN A 296 13.91 -2.83 7.71
N ILE A 297 14.77 -2.04 8.38
CA ILE A 297 14.36 -1.11 9.44
C ILE A 297 13.43 -0.02 8.87
N SER A 298 13.74 0.51 7.68
CA SER A 298 12.91 1.54 7.03
C SER A 298 11.48 1.07 6.75
N LEU A 299 11.29 -0.25 6.61
CA LEU A 299 10.01 -0.89 6.38
C LEU A 299 9.28 -1.23 7.68
N ALA A 300 10.01 -1.72 8.69
CA ALA A 300 9.45 -2.08 9.99
C ALA A 300 8.95 -0.85 10.78
N LEU A 301 9.67 0.27 10.72
CA LEU A 301 9.34 1.45 11.51
C LEU A 301 7.92 2.01 11.21
N PRO A 302 7.52 2.25 9.95
CA PRO A 302 6.15 2.67 9.65
C PRO A 302 5.08 1.67 10.09
N VAL A 303 5.33 0.35 9.97
CA VAL A 303 4.39 -0.68 10.46
C VAL A 303 4.19 -0.55 11.97
N CYS A 304 5.29 -0.38 12.72
CA CYS A 304 5.24 -0.18 14.16
C CYS A 304 4.48 1.11 14.54
N VAL A 305 4.73 2.21 13.83
CA VAL A 305 4.02 3.49 14.06
C VAL A 305 2.52 3.33 13.80
N PHE A 306 2.15 2.73 12.66
CA PHE A 306 0.76 2.46 12.32
C PHE A 306 0.05 1.64 13.41
N ALA A 307 0.67 0.55 13.86
CA ALA A 307 0.11 -0.30 14.90
C ALA A 307 -0.02 0.45 16.23
N SER A 308 0.96 1.28 16.57
CA SER A 308 1.03 2.02 17.84
C SER A 308 0.00 3.15 17.96
N ILE A 309 -0.39 3.79 16.85
CA ILE A 309 -1.38 4.88 16.85
C ILE A 309 -2.69 4.47 17.53
N HIS A 310 -3.14 3.22 17.36
CA HIS A 310 -4.39 2.73 17.95
C HIS A 310 -4.38 2.72 19.49
N PHE A 311 -3.18 2.64 20.13
CA PHE A 311 -3.05 2.75 21.59
C PHE A 311 -3.29 4.16 22.12
N ILE A 312 -3.21 5.20 21.29
CA ILE A 312 -3.65 6.54 21.69
C ILE A 312 -5.14 6.50 22.09
N GLY A 313 -5.90 5.54 21.55
CA GLY A 313 -7.31 5.31 21.88
C GLY A 313 -7.56 4.64 23.23
N TRP A 314 -6.51 4.23 23.96
CA TRP A 314 -6.66 3.48 25.21
C TRP A 314 -7.48 4.18 26.32
N PRO A 315 -7.33 5.51 26.54
CA PRO A 315 -8.11 6.24 27.53
C PRO A 315 -9.44 6.77 26.98
N LEU A 316 -9.77 6.53 25.70
CA LEU A 316 -11.01 7.07 25.12
C LEU A 316 -12.24 6.46 25.79
N PRO A 317 -13.30 7.26 26.02
CA PRO A 317 -14.58 6.75 26.47
C PRO A 317 -15.24 5.96 25.34
N PHE A 318 -15.79 4.79 25.70
CA PHE A 318 -16.62 3.95 24.83
C PHE A 318 -17.99 3.77 25.50
N PRO A 319 -19.07 3.57 24.72
CA PRO A 319 -20.44 3.50 25.25
C PRO A 319 -20.64 2.39 26.29
N THR A 320 -19.85 1.32 26.18
CA THR A 320 -19.88 0.22 27.14
C THR A 320 -18.48 -0.22 27.54
N ARG A 321 -18.37 -0.82 28.74
CA ARG A 321 -17.14 -1.47 29.19
C ARG A 321 -16.71 -2.61 28.26
N ALA A 322 -17.67 -3.33 27.66
CA ALA A 322 -17.40 -4.41 26.72
C ALA A 322 -16.69 -3.89 25.46
N GLU A 323 -17.16 -2.77 24.90
CA GLU A 323 -16.50 -2.09 23.77
C GLU A 323 -15.12 -1.59 24.16
N SER A 324 -14.97 -0.90 25.30
CA SER A 324 -13.64 -0.47 25.75
C SER A 324 -12.64 -1.65 25.87
N ILE A 325 -13.08 -2.80 26.36
CA ILE A 325 -12.25 -4.02 26.42
C ILE A 325 -11.97 -4.54 25.00
N LEU A 326 -13.00 -4.62 24.15
CA LEU A 326 -12.88 -5.08 22.77
C LEU A 326 -11.85 -4.25 21.99
N TRP A 327 -11.94 -2.92 22.04
CA TRP A 327 -10.98 -2.01 21.44
C TRP A 327 -9.55 -2.30 21.91
N ARG A 328 -9.33 -2.33 23.23
CA ARG A 328 -8.01 -2.56 23.84
C ARG A 328 -7.42 -3.92 23.46
N THR A 329 -8.23 -4.97 23.48
CA THR A 329 -7.83 -6.31 23.07
C THR A 329 -7.47 -6.34 21.59
N ASN A 330 -8.25 -5.71 20.71
CA ASN A 330 -7.93 -5.64 19.28
C ASN A 330 -6.69 -4.79 18.99
N CYS A 331 -6.44 -3.71 19.74
CA CYS A 331 -5.17 -2.97 19.65
C CYS A 331 -3.97 -3.90 19.96
N LEU A 332 -4.05 -4.67 21.04
CA LEU A 332 -3.01 -5.64 21.42
C LEU A 332 -2.84 -6.75 20.38
N ILE A 333 -3.93 -7.36 19.90
CA ILE A 333 -3.87 -8.42 18.88
C ILE A 333 -3.23 -7.89 17.60
N THR A 334 -3.64 -6.71 17.14
CA THR A 334 -3.09 -6.08 15.93
C THR A 334 -1.60 -5.84 16.08
N PHE A 335 -1.18 -5.20 17.18
CA PHE A 335 0.22 -4.89 17.44
C PHE A 335 1.08 -6.15 17.59
N CYS A 336 0.66 -7.11 18.43
CA CYS A 336 1.40 -8.34 18.64
C CYS A 336 1.50 -9.19 17.37
N SER A 337 0.44 -9.27 16.57
CA SER A 337 0.47 -10.01 15.31
C SER A 337 1.47 -9.39 14.33
N LEU A 338 1.44 -8.07 14.15
CA LEU A 338 2.40 -7.36 13.30
C LEU A 338 3.83 -7.43 13.85
N ALA A 339 4.02 -7.34 15.17
CA ALA A 339 5.34 -7.48 15.79
C ALA A 339 5.91 -8.88 15.57
N VAL A 340 5.11 -9.94 15.77
CA VAL A 340 5.52 -11.32 15.49
C VAL A 340 5.90 -11.48 14.02
N TYR A 341 5.08 -10.97 13.09
CA TYR A 341 5.41 -10.99 11.67
C TYR A 341 6.70 -10.25 11.35
N GLY A 342 6.78 -8.97 11.70
CA GLY A 342 7.92 -8.11 11.41
C GLY A 342 9.22 -8.64 12.01
N ILE A 343 9.20 -9.10 13.27
CA ILE A 343 10.38 -9.70 13.91
C ILE A 343 10.75 -11.02 13.23
N SER A 344 9.78 -11.88 12.92
CA SER A 344 10.06 -13.16 12.24
C SER A 344 10.68 -12.93 10.87
N GLU A 345 10.18 -11.98 10.09
CA GLU A 345 10.74 -11.63 8.79
C GLU A 345 12.10 -10.99 8.92
N MET A 346 12.29 -10.09 9.89
CA MET A 346 13.59 -9.49 10.16
C MET A 346 14.66 -10.54 10.48
N ILE A 347 14.34 -11.50 11.35
CA ILE A 347 15.22 -12.63 11.66
C ILE A 347 15.45 -13.49 10.41
N GLY A 348 14.41 -13.75 9.63
CA GLY A 348 14.49 -14.53 8.41
C GLY A 348 15.43 -13.90 7.38
N PHE A 349 15.26 -12.61 7.09
CA PHE A 349 16.11 -11.87 6.16
C PHE A 349 17.56 -11.84 6.64
N TYR A 350 17.78 -11.55 7.93
CA TYR A 350 19.12 -11.58 8.51
C TYR A 350 19.79 -12.95 8.37
N ARG A 351 19.08 -14.04 8.70
CA ARG A 351 19.61 -15.42 8.60
C ARG A 351 19.85 -15.87 7.17
N SER A 352 19.06 -15.39 6.21
CA SER A 352 19.24 -15.70 4.79
C SER A 352 20.33 -14.85 4.13
N GLY A 353 20.92 -13.87 4.84
CA GLY A 353 21.81 -12.88 4.22
C GLY A 353 21.12 -12.06 3.13
N TYR A 354 19.81 -11.81 3.27
CA TYR A 354 18.99 -11.06 2.29
C TYR A 354 18.95 -11.71 0.88
N SER A 355 19.17 -13.02 0.80
CA SER A 355 19.21 -13.76 -0.47
C SER A 355 17.83 -14.15 -1.01
N VAL A 356 16.79 -14.20 -0.17
CA VAL A 356 15.45 -14.69 -0.51
C VAL A 356 14.36 -13.67 -0.20
N ALA A 357 13.23 -13.77 -0.89
CA ALA A 357 12.06 -12.91 -0.67
C ALA A 357 11.21 -13.38 0.54
N SER A 358 10.28 -12.52 1.01
CA SER A 358 9.48 -12.78 2.23
C SER A 358 8.77 -14.14 2.25
N LEU A 359 8.17 -14.57 1.13
CA LEU A 359 7.43 -15.83 1.08
C LEU A 359 8.33 -17.09 1.03
N GLU A 360 9.62 -16.94 0.79
CA GLU A 360 10.61 -18.03 0.76
C GLU A 360 11.38 -18.19 2.07
N LEU A 361 11.26 -17.22 2.98
CA LEU A 361 11.86 -17.29 4.31
C LEU A 361 11.49 -18.60 5.02
N PHE A 362 12.43 -19.08 5.85
CA PHE A 362 12.30 -20.33 6.60
C PHE A 362 11.88 -21.54 5.75
N GLY A 363 12.46 -21.66 4.55
CA GLY A 363 12.17 -22.77 3.63
C GLY A 363 10.76 -22.73 3.03
N GLY A 364 10.19 -21.53 2.90
CA GLY A 364 8.84 -21.34 2.37
C GLY A 364 7.75 -21.89 3.29
N TYR A 365 7.91 -21.77 4.61
CA TYR A 365 6.94 -22.27 5.60
C TYR A 365 5.51 -21.74 5.35
N LYS A 366 5.38 -20.49 4.86
CA LYS A 366 4.10 -19.87 4.47
C LYS A 366 3.39 -20.63 3.35
N LYS A 367 4.11 -21.46 2.58
CA LYS A 367 3.60 -22.24 1.45
C LYS A 367 3.37 -23.72 1.77
N ARG A 368 3.88 -24.25 2.90
CA ARG A 368 3.92 -25.70 3.20
C ARG A 368 3.06 -26.08 4.41
N TRP A 369 2.13 -27.01 4.24
CA TRP A 369 1.39 -27.59 5.38
C TRP A 369 2.31 -28.47 6.25
N PRO A 370 2.16 -28.48 7.59
CA PRO A 370 1.19 -27.73 8.39
C PRO A 370 1.63 -26.31 8.77
N TRP A 371 2.88 -25.94 8.50
CA TRP A 371 3.49 -24.67 8.93
C TRP A 371 2.78 -23.42 8.40
N ALA A 372 2.22 -23.49 7.19
CA ALA A 372 1.39 -22.45 6.62
C ALA A 372 0.18 -22.11 7.52
N GLY A 373 -0.32 -23.08 8.30
CA GLY A 373 -1.40 -22.87 9.26
C GLY A 373 -1.07 -21.83 10.33
N VAL A 374 0.17 -21.76 10.81
CA VAL A 374 0.59 -20.75 11.79
C VAL A 374 0.48 -19.35 11.20
N PHE A 375 0.98 -19.18 9.97
CA PHE A 375 0.86 -17.94 9.23
C PHE A 375 -0.61 -17.58 8.97
N LEU A 376 -1.44 -18.54 8.57
CA LEU A 376 -2.86 -18.29 8.30
C LEU A 376 -3.62 -17.90 9.58
N VAL A 377 -3.37 -18.56 10.71
CA VAL A 377 -4.03 -18.22 11.99
C VAL A 377 -3.69 -16.82 12.44
N LEU A 378 -2.40 -16.47 12.49
CA LEU A 378 -1.94 -15.11 12.84
C LEU A 378 -2.53 -14.05 11.89
N GLY A 379 -2.55 -14.34 10.59
CA GLY A 379 -3.07 -13.43 9.58
C GLY A 379 -4.58 -13.22 9.73
N ASN A 380 -5.34 -14.28 10.00
CA ASN A 380 -6.79 -14.19 10.23
C ASN A 380 -7.10 -13.46 11.55
N LEU A 381 -6.34 -13.70 12.61
CA LEU A 381 -6.49 -12.97 13.88
C LEU A 381 -6.24 -11.48 13.68
N TYR A 382 -5.18 -11.12 12.96
CA TYR A 382 -4.91 -9.75 12.57
C TYR A 382 -6.07 -9.14 11.77
N MET A 383 -6.53 -9.82 10.71
CA MET A 383 -7.60 -9.31 9.84
C MET A 383 -8.92 -9.12 10.58
N LEU A 384 -9.29 -10.06 11.45
CA LEU A 384 -10.50 -9.97 12.27
C LEU A 384 -10.40 -8.81 13.26
N SER A 385 -9.26 -8.68 13.94
CA SER A 385 -8.98 -7.58 14.86
C SER A 385 -9.03 -6.22 14.16
N ARG A 386 -8.47 -6.11 12.96
CA ARG A 386 -8.56 -4.90 12.11
C ARG A 386 -9.99 -4.55 11.74
N LEU A 387 -10.80 -5.54 11.35
CA LEU A 387 -12.20 -5.34 11.03
C LEU A 387 -12.97 -4.86 12.27
N CYS A 388 -12.72 -5.46 13.44
CA CYS A 388 -13.33 -5.01 14.69
C CYS A 388 -12.99 -3.55 15.01
N LEU A 389 -11.71 -3.14 14.91
CA LEU A 389 -11.32 -1.73 15.14
C LEU A 389 -12.01 -0.77 14.18
N LEU A 390 -12.14 -1.13 12.89
CA LEU A 390 -12.84 -0.32 11.90
C LEU A 390 -14.34 -0.20 12.24
N VAL A 391 -14.99 -1.32 12.55
CA VAL A 391 -16.42 -1.36 12.88
C VAL A 391 -16.71 -0.60 14.18
N GLU A 392 -15.91 -0.82 15.21
CA GLU A 392 -16.02 -0.16 16.50
C GLU A 392 -15.77 1.36 16.39
N SER A 393 -14.87 1.78 15.50
CA SER A 393 -14.63 3.21 15.24
C SER A 393 -15.87 3.94 14.71
N VAL A 394 -16.74 3.25 13.98
CA VAL A 394 -18.00 3.79 13.46
C VAL A 394 -19.12 3.63 14.47
N ILE A 395 -19.23 2.45 15.08
CA ILE A 395 -20.30 2.12 16.04
C ILE A 395 -20.21 2.98 17.32
N SER A 396 -19.01 3.39 17.74
CA SER A 396 -18.80 4.31 18.86
C SER A 396 -19.38 5.71 18.64
N LEU A 397 -19.62 6.13 17.39
CA LEU A 397 -20.24 7.44 17.09
C LEU A 397 -21.68 7.58 17.61
N ARG A 398 -22.34 6.47 17.97
CA ARG A 398 -23.72 6.48 18.48
C ARG A 398 -23.86 7.09 19.88
N ALA A 399 -22.76 7.14 20.62
CA ALA A 399 -22.70 7.62 22.00
C ALA A 399 -21.29 8.15 22.25
N LEU A 400 -21.09 9.44 21.97
CA LEU A 400 -19.81 10.13 22.18
C LEU A 400 -19.88 11.03 23.41
N PRO A 401 -18.76 11.28 24.10
CA PRO A 401 -18.69 12.30 25.14
C PRO A 401 -19.03 13.66 24.53
N GLY A 402 -19.73 14.53 25.24
CA GLY A 402 -20.18 15.78 24.61
C GLY A 402 -19.05 16.75 24.24
N GLU A 403 -17.86 16.59 24.84
CA GLU A 403 -16.60 17.22 24.42
C GLU A 403 -16.23 16.91 22.95
N ALA A 404 -16.66 15.76 22.41
CA ALA A 404 -16.49 15.39 21.01
C ALA A 404 -17.18 16.39 20.07
N TYR A 405 -18.29 16.99 20.51
CA TYR A 405 -19.12 17.94 19.77
C TYR A 405 -18.77 19.41 20.04
N VAL A 406 -17.71 19.67 20.82
CA VAL A 406 -17.17 21.02 21.02
C VAL A 406 -16.15 21.35 19.93
N GLU A 407 -16.32 22.50 19.29
CA GLU A 407 -15.36 23.02 18.31
C GLU A 407 -14.06 23.51 18.96
N VAL A 408 -12.95 23.37 18.23
CA VAL A 408 -11.65 23.87 18.69
C VAL A 408 -11.64 25.39 18.60
N ARG A 409 -11.47 26.07 19.74
CA ARG A 409 -11.28 27.53 19.76
C ARG A 409 -9.85 27.89 19.40
N TRP A 410 -9.56 28.08 18.11
CA TRP A 410 -8.21 28.38 17.62
C TRP A 410 -7.56 29.62 18.26
N THR A 411 -8.36 30.59 18.69
CA THR A 411 -7.88 31.81 19.37
C THR A 411 -7.13 31.51 20.68
N GLN A 412 -7.36 30.37 21.32
CA GLN A 412 -6.65 29.99 22.56
C GLN A 412 -5.17 29.65 22.33
N PHE A 413 -4.79 29.36 21.08
CA PHE A 413 -3.41 29.06 20.69
C PHE A 413 -2.65 30.30 20.20
N LEU A 414 -3.33 31.43 20.03
CA LEU A 414 -2.68 32.69 19.66
C LEU A 414 -2.05 33.32 20.91
N PRO A 415 -0.88 33.97 20.79
CA PRO A 415 -0.33 34.77 21.88
C PRO A 415 -1.36 35.80 22.34
N ARG A 416 -1.56 35.92 23.65
CA ARG A 416 -2.42 36.98 24.20
C ARG A 416 -1.67 38.30 24.00
N LEU A 417 -2.17 39.15 23.10
CA LEU A 417 -1.70 40.52 22.91
C LEU A 417 -2.13 41.41 24.07
#